data_AF-A0A353R547-F1
#
_entry.id   AF-A0A353R547-F1
#
_cell.length_a   1.000
_cell.length_b   1.000
_cell.length_c   1.000
_cell.angle_alpha   90.00
_cell.angle_beta   90.00
_cell.angle_gamma   90.00
#
_symmetry.space_group_name_H-M   'P 1'
#
loop_
_entity.id
_entity.type
_entity.pdbx_description
1 polymer ?
#
loop_
_entity_poly.entity_id
_entity_poly.type
_entity_poly.pdbx_seq_one_letter_code
_entity_poly.pdbx_strand_id
1 'polypeptide(L)'
;GWPEPVSAFDPPAELAGFRTIFTGFHHFRPEQARRILADAVAKRAGIAVFEAQERAVHTVVLIPLLVFVAGVLFTPFAGRVTWQRLVFTYLIPICPLAFAWDGFVSCLRTYSPAELRALTQDLDRPDYHFEIGKRWLFGRFGFPYRATYLIGLPKPAAN
;
A
#
# COMPACT_ATOMS: atom_id res chain seq x y z
N GLY A 1 -2.51 -21.74 0.27
CA GLY A 1 -2.63 -20.47 0.99
C GLY A 1 -2.82 -20.77 2.46
N TRP A 2 -2.46 -19.86 3.36
CA TRP A 2 -2.73 -20.02 4.78
C TRP A 2 -4.26 -20.11 5.02
N PRO A 3 -4.75 -21.01 5.88
CA PRO A 3 -6.20 -21.29 5.97
C PRO A 3 -7.00 -20.18 6.65
N GLU A 4 -6.37 -19.41 7.54
CA GLU A 4 -7.02 -18.37 8.35
C GLU A 4 -6.40 -16.99 8.09
N PRO A 5 -7.16 -15.89 8.30
CA PRO A 5 -6.61 -14.53 8.27
C PRO A 5 -5.44 -14.37 9.25
N VAL A 6 -4.36 -13.73 8.81
CA VAL A 6 -3.15 -13.50 9.61
C VAL A 6 -2.97 -12.01 9.89
N SER A 7 -2.65 -11.68 11.13
CA SER A 7 -2.28 -10.31 11.52
C SER A 7 -0.96 -9.91 10.87
N ALA A 8 -0.94 -8.76 10.18
CA ALA A 8 0.31 -8.18 9.67
C ALA A 8 1.29 -7.77 10.78
N PHE A 9 0.79 -7.57 12.02
CA PHE A 9 1.59 -7.15 13.17
C PHE A 9 2.38 -8.27 13.82
N ASP A 10 1.97 -9.52 13.62
CA ASP A 10 2.58 -10.70 14.22
C ASP A 10 2.24 -11.95 13.39
N PRO A 11 2.86 -12.13 12.22
CA PRO A 11 2.66 -13.33 11.41
C PRO A 11 3.28 -14.56 12.12
N PRO A 12 2.63 -15.74 12.10
CA PRO A 12 3.16 -16.97 12.68
C PRO A 12 4.56 -17.31 12.15
N ALA A 13 5.40 -17.93 12.98
CA ALA A 13 6.77 -18.28 12.60
C ALA A 13 6.82 -19.30 11.46
N GLU A 14 5.79 -20.15 11.35
CA GLU A 14 5.62 -21.15 10.30
C GLU A 14 5.30 -20.50 8.94
N LEU A 15 4.78 -19.27 8.94
CA LEU A 15 4.58 -18.47 7.73
C LEU A 15 5.91 -17.85 7.30
N ALA A 16 6.81 -18.71 6.84
CA ALA A 16 8.13 -18.33 6.36
C ALA A 16 8.07 -17.68 4.97
N GLY A 17 9.12 -16.93 4.63
CA GLY A 17 9.31 -16.33 3.30
C GLY A 17 9.35 -14.81 3.31
N PHE A 18 9.21 -14.24 2.11
CA PHE A 18 9.30 -12.81 1.87
C PHE A 18 7.92 -12.15 1.98
N ARG A 19 7.79 -11.14 2.83
CA ARG A 19 6.53 -10.43 3.10
C ARG A 19 6.36 -9.29 2.11
N THR A 20 5.18 -9.15 1.52
CA THR A 20 4.89 -8.03 0.62
C THR A 20 3.62 -7.31 1.02
N ILE A 21 3.65 -5.98 0.94
CA ILE A 21 2.49 -5.11 1.13
C ILE A 21 2.41 -4.18 -0.08
N PHE A 22 1.37 -4.33 -0.88
CA PHE A 22 1.09 -3.47 -2.02
C PHE A 22 -0.09 -2.57 -1.69
N THR A 23 0.08 -1.26 -1.91
CA THR A 23 -0.99 -0.24 -1.83
C THR A 23 -1.85 -0.34 -0.58
N GLY A 24 -1.23 -0.49 0.59
CA GLY A 24 -1.97 -0.70 1.84
C GLY A 24 -1.18 -0.39 3.11
N PHE A 25 0.11 -0.07 3.00
CA PHE A 25 0.92 0.32 4.15
C PHE A 25 0.45 1.67 4.73
N HIS A 26 -0.10 2.53 3.87
CA HIS A 26 -0.74 3.80 4.26
C HIS A 26 -2.00 3.65 5.14
N HIS A 27 -2.53 2.44 5.34
CA HIS A 27 -3.59 2.20 6.32
C HIS A 27 -3.09 2.11 7.77
N PHE A 28 -1.80 1.81 7.96
CA PHE A 28 -1.21 1.68 9.29
C PHE A 28 -0.72 3.03 9.78
N ARG A 29 -1.06 3.39 11.02
CA ARG A 29 -0.46 4.54 11.72
C ARG A 29 1.06 4.32 11.91
N PRO A 30 1.86 5.38 12.14
CA PRO A 30 3.32 5.24 12.27
C PRO A 30 3.75 4.12 13.22
N GLU A 31 3.09 3.99 14.36
CA GLU A 31 3.45 3.00 15.39
C GLU A 31 3.10 1.57 14.96
N GLN A 32 2.01 1.42 14.21
CA GLN A 32 1.59 0.15 13.62
C GLN A 32 2.52 -0.25 12.46
N ALA A 33 2.84 0.70 11.59
CA ALA A 33 3.78 0.53 10.47
C ALA A 33 5.16 0.11 10.99
N ARG A 34 5.67 0.80 12.02
CA ARG A 34 6.92 0.46 12.69
C ARG A 34 6.87 -0.92 13.32
N ARG A 35 5.76 -1.31 13.96
CA ARG A 35 5.59 -2.66 14.53
C ARG A 35 5.72 -3.76 13.47
N ILE A 36 5.11 -3.57 12.29
CA ILE A 36 5.22 -4.51 11.17
C ILE A 36 6.68 -4.66 10.72
N LEU A 37 7.37 -3.53 10.55
CA LEU A 37 8.78 -3.52 10.13
C LEU A 37 9.69 -4.16 11.20
N ALA A 38 9.47 -3.84 12.47
CA ALA A 38 10.23 -4.38 13.59
C ALA A 38 10.03 -5.90 13.75
N ASP A 39 8.82 -6.41 13.53
CA ASP A 39 8.55 -7.85 13.52
C ASP A 39 9.32 -8.56 12.40
N ALA A 40 9.38 -7.96 11.21
CA ALA A 40 10.17 -8.51 10.11
C ALA A 40 11.66 -8.58 10.45
N VAL A 41 12.21 -7.55 11.09
CA VAL A 41 13.61 -7.54 11.57
C VAL A 41 13.82 -8.62 12.63
N ALA A 42 12.96 -8.68 13.65
CA ALA A 42 13.08 -9.63 14.77
C ALA A 42 13.03 -11.09 14.29
N LYS A 43 12.18 -11.39 13.32
CA LYS A 43 12.05 -12.73 12.72
C LYS A 43 13.02 -12.97 11.55
N ARG A 44 13.94 -12.03 11.28
CA ARG A 44 14.87 -12.05 10.13
C ARG A 44 14.17 -12.34 8.79
N ALA A 45 12.93 -11.88 8.64
CA ALA A 45 12.15 -12.04 7.43
C ALA A 45 12.40 -10.87 6.47
N GLY A 46 12.53 -11.16 5.17
CA GLY A 46 12.51 -10.11 4.16
C GLY A 46 11.12 -9.48 4.05
N ILE A 47 11.06 -8.17 3.83
CA ILE A 47 9.80 -7.44 3.65
C ILE A 47 9.93 -6.40 2.53
N ALA A 48 8.90 -6.26 1.69
CA ALA A 48 8.78 -5.12 0.79
C ALA A 48 7.42 -4.44 0.89
N VAL A 49 7.44 -3.12 0.86
CA VAL A 49 6.29 -2.24 0.79
C VAL A 49 6.36 -1.48 -0.53
N PHE A 50 5.25 -1.46 -1.27
CA PHE A 50 5.12 -0.71 -2.52
C PHE A 50 3.83 0.10 -2.52
N GLU A 51 3.95 1.40 -2.75
CA GLU A 51 2.83 2.34 -2.80
C GLU A 51 2.83 3.06 -4.15
N ALA A 52 1.74 2.96 -4.90
CA ALA A 52 1.57 3.64 -6.18
C ALA A 52 1.03 5.07 -6.02
N GLN A 53 0.47 5.36 -4.85
CA GLN A 53 -0.01 6.66 -4.44
C GLN A 53 1.16 7.52 -3.93
N GLU A 54 1.04 8.85 -4.02
CA GLU A 54 1.95 9.77 -3.37
C GLU A 54 1.28 11.11 -3.09
N ARG A 55 1.83 11.88 -2.15
CA ARG A 55 1.39 13.24 -1.80
C ARG A 55 1.84 14.31 -2.82
N ALA A 56 1.90 13.95 -4.10
CA ALA A 56 2.14 14.92 -5.16
C ALA A 56 0.80 15.49 -5.63
N VAL A 57 0.74 16.81 -5.89
CA VAL A 57 -0.50 17.52 -6.26
C VAL A 57 -1.22 16.82 -7.42
N HIS A 58 -0.48 16.45 -8.46
CA HIS A 58 -1.04 15.75 -9.61
C HIS A 58 -1.66 14.39 -9.23
N THR A 59 -1.02 13.60 -8.37
CA THR A 59 -1.53 12.30 -7.91
C THR A 59 -2.76 12.45 -7.03
N VAL A 60 -2.73 13.42 -6.10
CA VAL A 60 -3.84 13.74 -5.19
C VAL A 60 -5.11 14.16 -5.94
N VAL A 61 -4.97 14.77 -7.12
CA VAL A 61 -6.11 15.14 -7.98
C VAL A 61 -6.50 14.01 -8.93
N LEU A 62 -5.52 13.39 -9.57
CA LEU A 62 -5.75 12.42 -10.64
C LEU A 62 -6.32 11.10 -10.12
N ILE A 63 -5.84 10.58 -8.99
CA ILE A 63 -6.31 9.30 -8.44
C ILE A 63 -7.81 9.35 -8.10
N PRO A 64 -8.30 10.33 -7.31
CA PRO A 64 -9.73 10.45 -7.03
C PRO A 64 -10.58 10.56 -8.29
N LEU A 65 -10.13 11.34 -9.29
CA LEU A 65 -10.84 11.52 -10.56
C LEU A 65 -10.91 10.21 -11.35
N LEU A 66 -9.79 9.50 -11.50
CA LEU A 66 -9.76 8.22 -12.20
C LEU A 66 -10.64 7.18 -11.50
N VAL A 67 -10.60 7.13 -10.17
CA VAL A 67 -11.42 6.22 -9.37
C VAL A 67 -12.90 6.59 -9.45
N PHE A 68 -13.25 7.87 -9.48
CA PHE A 68 -14.62 8.33 -9.71
C PHE A 68 -15.14 7.86 -11.07
N VAL A 69 -14.40 8.15 -12.14
CA VAL A 69 -14.76 7.79 -13.52
C VAL A 69 -14.86 6.27 -13.65
N ALA A 70 -13.88 5.52 -13.12
CA ALA A 70 -13.92 4.07 -13.09
C ALA A 70 -15.13 3.55 -12.31
N GLY A 71 -15.47 4.18 -11.18
CA GLY A 71 -16.66 3.88 -10.39
C GLY A 71 -17.95 4.02 -11.19
N VAL A 72 -18.10 5.09 -11.97
CA VAL A 72 -19.28 5.30 -12.83
C VAL A 72 -19.31 4.30 -14.00
N LEU A 73 -18.19 4.13 -14.70
CA LEU A 73 -18.10 3.30 -15.91
C LEU A 73 -18.17 1.80 -15.63
N PHE A 74 -17.50 1.33 -14.57
CA PHE A 74 -17.33 -0.09 -14.28
C PHE A 74 -18.29 -0.64 -13.23
N THR A 75 -19.14 0.20 -12.61
CA THR A 75 -20.22 -0.28 -11.74
C THR A 75 -21.11 -1.38 -12.35
N PRO A 76 -21.54 -1.34 -13.64
CA PRO A 76 -22.45 -2.35 -14.17
C PRO A 76 -21.73 -3.69 -14.45
N PHE A 77 -20.39 -3.68 -14.50
CA PHE A 77 -19.55 -4.87 -14.68
C PHE A 77 -19.02 -5.42 -13.35
N ALA A 78 -19.39 -4.81 -12.22
CA ALA A 78 -19.01 -5.30 -10.91
C ALA A 78 -19.80 -6.59 -10.57
N GLY A 79 -19.18 -7.53 -9.86
CA GLY A 79 -19.77 -8.88 -9.70
C GLY A 79 -21.20 -8.93 -9.13
N ARG A 80 -21.52 -8.12 -8.11
CA ARG A 80 -22.89 -7.99 -7.57
C ARG A 80 -23.38 -6.55 -7.75
N VAL A 81 -24.29 -6.35 -8.70
CA VAL A 81 -24.96 -5.06 -8.95
C VAL A 81 -26.36 -5.13 -8.37
N THR A 82 -26.62 -4.33 -7.33
CA THR A 82 -27.96 -4.18 -6.76
C THR A 82 -28.63 -2.92 -7.31
N TRP A 83 -29.97 -2.85 -7.23
CA TRP A 83 -30.68 -1.64 -7.67
C TRP A 83 -30.23 -0.42 -6.84
N GLN A 84 -30.02 -0.57 -5.53
CA GLN A 84 -29.50 0.51 -4.69
C GLN A 84 -28.15 1.02 -5.20
N ARG A 85 -27.25 0.12 -5.64
CA ARG A 85 -25.94 0.51 -6.17
C ARG A 85 -26.08 1.34 -7.45
N LEU A 86 -27.00 1.00 -8.35
CA LEU A 86 -27.21 1.78 -9.58
C LEU A 86 -27.81 3.16 -9.26
N VAL A 87 -28.79 3.24 -8.34
CA VAL A 87 -29.31 4.54 -7.84
C VAL A 87 -28.19 5.41 -7.29
N PHE A 88 -27.39 4.84 -6.39
CA PHE A 88 -26.31 5.55 -5.70
C PHE A 88 -25.03 5.73 -6.54
N THR A 89 -24.98 5.19 -7.75
CA THR A 89 -23.92 5.47 -8.72
C THR A 89 -24.37 6.52 -9.74
N TYR A 90 -25.58 6.42 -10.29
CA TYR A 90 -26.00 7.20 -11.45
C TYR A 90 -26.98 8.34 -11.15
N LEU A 91 -27.89 8.17 -10.18
CA LEU A 91 -28.86 9.21 -9.83
C LEU A 91 -28.34 10.12 -8.72
N ILE A 92 -27.80 9.51 -7.68
CA ILE A 92 -27.24 10.20 -6.52
C ILE A 92 -25.83 9.65 -6.34
N PRO A 93 -24.77 10.25 -6.90
CA PRO A 93 -23.46 9.62 -7.12
C PRO A 93 -22.62 9.42 -5.83
N ILE A 94 -23.23 8.94 -4.75
CA ILE A 94 -22.60 8.66 -3.46
C ILE A 94 -21.52 7.59 -3.60
N CYS A 95 -21.77 6.50 -4.34
CA CYS A 95 -20.80 5.43 -4.52
C CYS A 95 -19.50 5.90 -5.20
N PRO A 96 -19.53 6.54 -6.39
CA PRO A 96 -18.30 7.02 -7.03
C PRO A 96 -17.64 8.15 -6.24
N LEU A 97 -18.39 9.01 -5.54
CA LEU A 97 -17.81 10.01 -4.63
C LEU A 97 -17.08 9.37 -3.44
N ALA A 98 -17.65 8.32 -2.85
CA ALA A 98 -17.00 7.59 -1.76
C ALA A 98 -15.70 6.91 -2.22
N PHE A 99 -15.67 6.34 -3.42
CA PHE A 99 -14.43 5.78 -3.99
C PHE A 99 -13.39 6.86 -4.27
N ALA A 100 -13.82 8.01 -4.82
CA ALA A 100 -12.92 9.14 -5.05
C ALA A 100 -12.31 9.66 -3.74
N TRP A 101 -13.12 9.77 -2.69
CA TRP A 101 -12.67 10.15 -1.35
C TRP A 101 -11.66 9.15 -0.77
N ASP A 102 -11.91 7.85 -0.93
CA ASP A 102 -10.97 6.82 -0.48
C ASP A 102 -9.61 6.92 -1.21
N GLY A 103 -9.62 7.13 -2.53
CA GLY A 103 -8.40 7.37 -3.31
C GLY A 103 -7.67 8.65 -2.89
N PHE A 104 -8.41 9.70 -2.54
CA PHE A 104 -7.86 10.97 -2.06
C PHE A 104 -7.15 10.79 -0.71
N VAL A 105 -7.85 10.19 0.26
CA VAL A 105 -7.31 9.90 1.59
C VAL A 105 -6.11 8.95 1.51
N SER A 106 -6.15 7.98 0.60
CA SER A 106 -5.01 7.08 0.36
C SER A 106 -3.76 7.86 -0.04
N CYS A 107 -3.87 8.80 -0.98
CA CYS A 107 -2.74 9.66 -1.37
C CYS A 107 -2.21 10.47 -0.19
N LEU A 108 -3.10 11.05 0.63
CA LEU A 108 -2.72 11.85 1.78
C LEU A 108 -2.04 11.04 2.90
N ARG A 109 -2.38 9.75 3.02
CA ARG A 109 -1.79 8.86 4.04
C ARG A 109 -0.54 8.13 3.56
N THR A 110 -0.18 8.24 2.29
CA THR A 110 1.01 7.57 1.79
C THR A 110 2.29 8.16 2.37
N TYR A 111 3.07 7.30 3.01
CA TYR A 111 4.38 7.64 3.54
C TYR A 111 5.34 8.07 2.43
N SER A 112 6.03 9.17 2.67
CA SER A 112 7.16 9.63 1.86
C SER A 112 8.41 8.78 2.16
N PRO A 113 9.40 8.75 1.26
CA PRO A 113 10.69 8.12 1.53
C PRO A 113 11.36 8.64 2.82
N ALA A 114 11.18 9.91 3.16
CA ALA A 114 11.74 10.50 4.38
C ALA A 114 11.07 9.93 5.64
N GLU A 115 9.74 9.82 5.65
CA GLU A 115 9.01 9.21 6.77
C GLU A 115 9.30 7.72 6.90
N LEU A 116 9.41 7.00 5.77
CA LEU A 116 9.83 5.60 5.78
C LEU A 116 11.22 5.42 6.40
N ARG A 117 12.18 6.30 6.08
CA ARG A 117 13.51 6.28 6.72
C ARG A 117 13.43 6.56 8.21
N ALA A 118 12.59 7.51 8.63
CA ALA A 118 12.37 7.80 10.04
C ALA A 118 11.77 6.58 10.79
N LEU A 119 10.83 5.86 10.16
CA LEU A 119 10.26 4.64 10.73
C LEU A 119 11.29 3.52 10.92
N THR A 120 12.29 3.42 10.03
CA THR A 120 13.30 2.37 10.04
C THR A 120 14.62 2.73 10.73
N GLN A 121 14.84 4.00 11.11
CA GLN A 121 16.17 4.47 11.55
C GLN A 121 16.76 3.65 12.71
N ASP A 122 15.93 3.25 13.69
CA ASP A 122 16.37 2.44 14.84
C ASP A 122 16.13 0.94 14.64
N LEU A 123 15.72 0.53 13.44
CA LEU A 123 15.52 -0.86 13.06
C LEU A 123 16.67 -1.38 12.16
N ASP A 124 17.45 -0.49 11.55
CA ASP A 124 18.65 -0.86 10.80
C ASP A 124 19.68 -1.48 11.76
N ARG A 125 20.30 -2.59 11.34
CA ARG A 125 21.22 -3.39 12.16
C ARG A 125 22.37 -3.92 11.31
N PRO A 126 23.50 -4.32 11.91
CA PRO A 126 24.60 -4.94 11.16
C PRO A 126 24.18 -6.16 10.33
N ASP A 127 23.13 -6.86 10.77
CA ASP A 127 22.62 -8.11 10.19
C ASP A 127 21.27 -7.94 9.45
N TYR A 128 20.76 -6.72 9.28
CA TYR A 128 19.52 -6.42 8.56
C TYR A 128 19.53 -5.00 8.00
N HIS A 129 19.14 -4.79 6.74
CA HIS A 129 19.17 -3.47 6.11
C HIS A 129 17.90 -3.12 5.34
N PHE A 130 17.62 -1.82 5.25
CA PHE A 130 16.50 -1.24 4.51
C PHE A 130 16.95 -0.39 3.32
N GLU A 131 16.43 -0.70 2.13
CA GLU A 131 16.50 0.14 0.94
C GLU A 131 15.17 0.90 0.75
N ILE A 132 15.22 2.23 0.62
CA ILE A 132 14.02 3.08 0.51
C ILE A 132 14.19 4.08 -0.63
N GLY A 133 13.20 4.15 -1.52
CA GLY A 133 13.27 5.06 -2.66
C GLY A 133 11.95 5.26 -3.40
N LYS A 134 12.08 5.84 -4.59
CA LYS A 134 11.00 5.95 -5.58
C LYS A 134 11.49 5.43 -6.93
N ARG A 135 10.63 4.72 -7.65
CA ARG A 135 10.91 4.24 -9.01
C ARG A 135 9.76 4.58 -9.95
N TRP A 136 10.11 4.93 -11.17
CA TRP A 136 9.14 5.01 -12.27
C TRP A 136 8.78 3.59 -12.70
N LEU A 137 7.49 3.30 -12.70
CA LEU A 137 6.90 2.06 -13.19
C LEU A 137 5.89 2.38 -14.28
N PHE A 138 5.55 1.38 -15.08
CA PHE A 138 4.55 1.50 -16.14
C PHE A 138 3.31 0.68 -15.76
N GLY A 139 2.14 1.31 -15.80
CA GLY A 139 0.87 0.64 -15.54
C GLY A 139 0.45 -0.29 -16.69
N ARG A 140 -0.65 -1.03 -16.48
CA ARG A 140 -1.25 -1.97 -17.45
C ARG A 140 -1.45 -1.37 -18.85
N PHE A 141 -1.69 -0.07 -18.93
CA PHE A 141 -1.93 0.68 -20.17
C PHE A 141 -0.74 1.54 -20.62
N GLY A 142 0.46 1.31 -20.07
CA GLY A 142 1.68 2.05 -20.45
C GLY A 142 1.81 3.45 -19.82
N PHE A 143 0.85 3.89 -19.00
CA PHE A 143 0.98 5.16 -18.28
C PHE A 143 2.05 5.06 -17.19
N PRO A 144 3.05 5.97 -17.18
CA PRO A 144 4.07 5.97 -16.14
C PRO A 144 3.49 6.48 -14.82
N TYR A 145 3.90 5.87 -13.71
CA TYR A 145 3.61 6.35 -12.36
C TYR A 145 4.85 6.18 -11.47
N ARG A 146 4.92 6.96 -10.39
CA ARG A 146 6.00 6.86 -9.40
C ARG A 146 5.56 6.00 -8.23
N ALA A 147 6.17 4.84 -8.08
CA ALA A 147 5.98 4.02 -6.90
C ALA A 147 7.01 4.39 -5.82
N THR A 148 6.54 4.61 -4.60
CA THR A 148 7.40 4.63 -3.40
C THR A 148 7.60 3.20 -2.93
N TYR A 149 8.83 2.85 -2.56
CA TYR A 149 9.15 1.51 -2.06
C TYR A 149 10.03 1.54 -0.81
N LEU A 150 9.89 0.48 -0.02
CA LEU A 150 10.79 0.09 1.06
C LEU A 150 11.04 -1.40 0.94
N ILE A 151 12.30 -1.83 1.00
CA ILE A 151 12.71 -3.24 0.98
C ILE A 151 13.62 -3.47 2.18
N GLY A 152 13.22 -4.35 3.10
CA GLY A 152 14.02 -4.82 4.23
C GLY A 152 14.52 -6.24 3.98
N LEU A 153 15.81 -6.47 4.19
CA LEU A 153 16.45 -7.78 3.97
C LEU A 153 17.43 -8.12 5.11
N PRO A 154 17.44 -9.38 5.59
CA PRO A 154 18.52 -9.86 6.44
C PRO A 154 19.83 -9.90 5.63
N LYS A 155 20.93 -9.46 6.24
CA LYS A 155 22.26 -9.64 5.66
C LYS A 155 22.76 -11.06 5.95
N PRO A 156 23.51 -11.68 5.01
CA PRO A 156 24.30 -12.87 5.32
C PRO A 156 25.21 -12.56 6.51
N ALA A 157 25.44 -13.54 7.39
CA ALA A 157 26.51 -13.41 8.37
C ALA A 157 27.83 -13.13 7.62
N ALA A 158 28.61 -12.15 8.09
CA ALA A 158 29.95 -11.98 7.59
C ALA A 158 30.74 -13.25 7.94
N ASN A 159 31.15 -14.01 6.93
CA ASN A 159 32.06 -15.14 7.08
C ASN A 159 33.46 -14.65 7.45
#